data_AF-A0A7V3T2T9-F1
#
_entry.id   AF-A0A7V3T2T9-F1
#
_cell.length_a   1.000
_cell.length_b   1.000
_cell.length_c   1.000
_cell.angle_alpha   90.00
_cell.angle_beta   90.00
_cell.angle_gamma   90.00
#
_symmetry.space_group_name_H-M   'P 1'
#
loop_
_entity.id
_entity.type
_entity.pdbx_description
1 polymer ?
#
loop_
_entity_poly.entity_id
_entity_poly.type
_entity_poly.pdbx_seq_one_letter_code
_entity_poly.pdbx_strand_id
1 'polypeptide(L)' 'MVQPKTFLITGASIGIGRETAKLLAQNGYNMLIDYNRSKLLAEELYTS' A
#
# COMPACT_ATOMS: atom_id res chain seq x y z
N MET A 1 -12.41 -19.97 -10.71
CA MET A 1 -11.38 -19.44 -9.78
C MET A 1 -11.82 -18.04 -9.37
N VAL A 2 -11.80 -17.70 -8.08
CA VAL A 2 -12.15 -16.35 -7.61
C VAL A 2 -10.91 -15.47 -7.72
N GLN A 3 -11.01 -14.34 -8.42
CA GLN A 3 -9.91 -13.37 -8.47
C GLN A 3 -9.78 -12.66 -7.11
N PRO A 4 -8.56 -12.55 -6.55
CA PRO A 4 -8.35 -11.80 -5.31
C PRO A 4 -8.63 -10.31 -5.53
N LYS A 5 -9.27 -9.66 -4.56
CA LYS A 5 -9.50 -8.21 -4.59
C LYS A 5 -8.15 -7.48 -4.55
N THR A 6 -8.01 -6.49 -5.42
CA THR A 6 -6.79 -5.67 -5.54
C THR A 6 -7.12 -4.20 -5.30
N PHE A 7 -6.31 -3.51 -4.49
CA PHE A 7 -6.51 -2.10 -4.13
C PHE A 7 -5.45 -1.20 -4.75
N LEU A 8 -5.85 0.00 -5.21
CA LEU A 8 -4.95 1.08 -5.60
C LEU A 8 -4.99 2.17 -4.53
N ILE A 9 -3.84 2.54 -3.97
CA ILE A 9 -3.74 3.54 -2.90
C ILE A 9 -2.78 4.64 -3.33
N THR A 10 -3.30 5.86 -3.51
CA THR A 10 -2.52 7.06 -3.80
C THR A 10 -2.04 7.73 -2.52
N GLY A 11 -0.82 8.28 -2.52
CA GLY A 11 -0.24 8.89 -1.31
C GLY A 11 0.03 7.86 -0.20
N ALA A 12 0.22 6.60 -0.58
CA ALA A 12 0.39 5.47 0.34
C ALA A 12 1.70 5.54 1.14
N SER A 13 2.66 6.35 0.72
CA SER A 13 3.94 6.47 1.40
C SER A 13 3.84 6.98 2.85
N ILE A 14 2.81 7.76 3.18
CA ILE A 14 2.67 8.47 4.48
C ILE A 14 1.23 8.53 4.99
N GLY A 15 1.09 8.94 6.27
CA GLY A 15 -0.20 9.28 6.88
C GLY A 15 -1.25 8.17 6.78
N ILE A 16 -2.49 8.56 6.48
CA ILE A 16 -3.64 7.64 6.40
C ILE A 16 -3.46 6.61 5.27
N GLY A 17 -2.85 7.01 4.15
CA GLY A 17 -2.58 6.10 3.04
C GLY A 17 -1.65 4.95 3.45
N ARG A 18 -0.60 5.26 4.23
CA ARG A 18 0.34 4.26 4.76
C ARG A 18 -0.32 3.27 5.70
N GLU A 19 -1.08 3.77 6.67
CA GLU A 19 -1.75 2.90 7.64
C GLU A 19 -2.87 2.07 6.97
N THR A 20 -3.55 2.62 5.96
CA THR A 20 -4.51 1.87 5.15
C THR A 20 -3.84 0.73 4.38
N ALA A 21 -2.69 1.00 3.73
CA ALA A 21 -1.92 -0.02 3.03
C ALA A 21 -1.45 -1.13 3.98
N LYS A 22 -0.93 -0.79 5.16
CA LYS A 22 -0.53 -1.77 6.19
C LYS A 22 -1.70 -2.65 6.62
N LEU A 23 -2.86 -2.05 6.91
CA LEU A 23 -4.04 -2.80 7.32
C LEU A 23 -4.49 -3.77 6.22
N LEU A 24 -4.51 -3.34 4.96
CA LEU A 24 -4.88 -4.19 3.83
C LEU A 24 -3.85 -5.31 3.58
N ALA A 25 -2.55 -5.03 3.74
CA ALA A 25 -1.49 -6.05 3.67
C ALA A 25 -1.66 -7.12 4.76
N GLN A 26 -1.91 -6.71 6.00
CA GLN A 26 -2.15 -7.62 7.13
C GLN A 26 -3.37 -8.53 6.90
N ASN A 27 -4.35 -8.07 6.12
CA ASN A 27 -5.52 -8.85 5.73
C ASN A 27 -5.29 -9.70 4.46
N GLY A 28 -4.08 -9.72 3.89
CA GLY A 28 -3.71 -10.60 2.77
C GLY A 28 -4.20 -10.14 1.40
N TYR A 29 -4.51 -8.85 1.23
CA TYR A 29 -4.94 -8.31 -0.06
C TYR A 29 -3.77 -7.96 -0.99
N ASN A 30 -4.02 -8.07 -2.30
CA ASN A 30 -3.14 -7.54 -3.31
C ASN A 30 -3.28 -6.02 -3.40
N MET A 31 -2.18 -5.32 -3.64
CA MET A 31 -2.20 -3.86 -3.70
C MET A 31 -1.19 -3.28 -4.68
N LEU A 32 -1.52 -2.11 -5.21
CA LEU A 32 -0.61 -1.16 -5.85
C LEU A 32 -0.59 0.13 -5.04
N ILE A 33 0.60 0.58 -4.67
CA ILE A 33 0.79 1.83 -3.92
C ILE A 33 1.46 2.87 -4.81
N ASP A 34 0.97 4.10 -4.73
CA ASP A 34 1.50 5.26 -5.43
C ASP A 34 2.03 6.31 -4.44
N TYR A 35 3.06 7.03 -4.87
CA TYR A 35 3.68 8.12 -4.14
C TYR A 35 4.13 9.22 -5.11
N ASN A 36 4.11 10.47 -4.65
CA ASN A 36 4.58 11.61 -5.44
C ASN A 36 6.05 11.97 -5.13
N ARG A 37 6.35 12.40 -3.89
CA ARG A 37 7.69 12.89 -3.50
C ARG A 37 8.44 12.03 -2.48
N SER A 38 7.83 10.96 -1.99
CA SER A 38 8.29 10.22 -0.81
C SER A 38 8.74 8.80 -1.16
N LYS A 39 9.66 8.68 -2.13
CA LYS A 39 10.15 7.39 -2.65
C LYS A 39 10.67 6.46 -1.54
N LEU A 40 11.58 6.96 -0.70
CA LEU A 40 12.19 6.15 0.37
C LEU A 40 11.15 5.60 1.35
N LEU A 41 10.14 6.39 1.71
CA LEU A 41 9.07 5.94 2.60
C LEU A 41 8.15 4.91 1.93
N ALA A 42 7.95 5.02 0.61
CA ALA A 42 7.20 4.02 -0.16
C ALA A 42 7.97 2.70 -0.25
N GLU A 43 9.30 2.75 -0.46
CA GLU A 43 10.17 1.56 -0.46
C GLU A 43 10.24 0.89 0.92
N GLU A 44 10.29 1.69 1.99
CA GLU A 44 10.20 1.20 3.36
C GLU A 44 8.87 0.48 3.60
N LEU A 45 7.74 1.08 3.18
CA LEU A 45 6.42 0.46 3.29
C LEU A 45 6.31 -0.86 2.50
N TYR A 46 6.97 -0.95 1.35
CA TYR A 46 6.97 -2.17 0.54
C TYR A 46 7.76 -3.31 1.20
N THR A 47 8.81 -2.98 1.96
CA THR A 47 9.72 -3.96 2.56
C THR A 47 9.27 -4.40 3.96
N SER A 48 8.42 -3.61 4.62
CA SER A 48 7.88 -3.86 5.98
C SER A 48 6.68 -4.79 5.99
#